data_AF-A0A3N5NVN0-F1
#
_entry.id   AF-A0A3N5NVN0-F1
#
_cell.length_a   1.000
_cell.length_b   1.000
_cell.length_c   1.000
_cell.angle_alpha   90.00
_cell.angle_beta   90.00
_cell.angle_gamma   90.00
#
_symmetry.space_group_name_H-M   'P 1'
#
loop_
_entity.id
_entity.type
_entity.pdbx_description
1 polymer ?
#
loop_
_entity_poly.entity_id
_entity_poly.type
_entity_poly.pdbx_seq_one_letter_code
_entity_poly.pdbx_strand_id
1 'polypeptide(L)' 'MPPVHPGEILLEDFLKPMGISQYRLAKSMGVPQRRIGEIIAG' A
#
# COMPACT_ATOMS: atom_id res chain seq x y z
N MET A 1 5.45 8.29 -21.04
CA MET A 1 4.85 7.35 -20.07
C MET A 1 4.39 8.19 -18.88
N PRO A 2 3.13 8.06 -18.41
CA PRO A 2 2.70 8.78 -17.21
C PRO A 2 3.55 8.34 -16.00
N PRO A 3 3.78 9.22 -15.02
CA PRO A 3 4.46 8.84 -13.78
C PRO A 3 3.63 7.79 -13.04
N VAL A 4 4.30 6.73 -12.57
CA VAL A 4 3.66 5.68 -11.77
C VAL A 4 3.46 6.20 -10.35
N HIS A 5 2.25 6.04 -9.81
CA HIS A 5 1.95 6.50 -8.47
C HIS A 5 2.63 5.60 -7.43
N PRO A 6 3.27 6.12 -6.36
CA PRO A 6 3.88 5.28 -5.33
C PRO A 6 2.92 4.26 -4.71
N GLY A 7 1.63 4.61 -4.65
CA GLY A 7 0.56 3.73 -4.24
C GLY A 7 0.34 2.51 -5.13
N GLU A 8 0.49 2.69 -6.45
CA GLU A 8 0.42 1.58 -7.42
C GLU A 8 1.60 0.63 -7.22
N ILE A 9 2.81 1.18 -7.04
CA ILE A 9 4.02 0.39 -6.75
C ILE A 9 3.83 -0.41 -5.46
N LEU A 10 3.41 0.25 -4.37
CA LEU A 10 3.16 -0.43 -3.09
C LEU A 10 2.16 -1.58 -3.22
N LEU A 11 1.09 -1.40 -4.00
CA LEU A 11 0.05 -2.40 -4.17
C LEU A 11 0.51 -3.58 -5.06
N GLU A 12 1.00 -3.28 -6.27
CA GLU A 12 1.29 -4.28 -7.31
C GLU A 12 2.62 -4.99 -7.10
N ASP A 13 3.66 -4.28 -6.62
CA ASP A 13 5.02 -4.82 -6.55
C ASP A 13 5.37 -5.36 -5.16
N PHE A 14 4.60 -5.01 -4.12
CA PHE A 14 4.86 -5.44 -2.74
C PHE A 14 3.68 -6.20 -2.14
N LEU A 15 2.51 -5.57 -1.96
CA LEU A 15 1.41 -6.17 -1.20
C LEU A 15 0.84 -7.42 -1.87
N LYS A 16 0.57 -7.38 -3.19
CA LYS A 16 0.04 -8.52 -3.93
C LYS A 16 1.03 -9.70 -3.99
N PRO A 17 2.32 -9.52 -4.39
CA PRO A 17 3.29 -10.62 -4.41
C PRO A 17 3.53 -11.24 -3.04
N MET A 18 3.46 -10.45 -1.97
CA MET A 18 3.63 -10.93 -0.60
C MET A 18 2.35 -11.54 0.01
N GLY A 19 1.19 -11.41 -0.65
CA GLY A 19 -0.09 -11.87 -0.11
C GLY A 19 -0.49 -11.15 1.20
N ILE A 20 -0.11 -9.88 1.35
CA ILE A 20 -0.34 -9.07 2.55
C ILE A 20 -1.45 -8.07 2.29
N SER A 21 -2.42 -7.98 3.20
CA SER A 21 -3.45 -6.95 3.15
C SER A 21 -2.93 -5.61 3.66
N GLN A 22 -3.51 -4.51 3.19
CA GLN A 22 -3.23 -3.15 3.72
C GLN A 22 -3.43 -3.07 5.24
N TYR A 23 -4.45 -3.76 5.77
CA TYR A 23 -4.68 -3.87 7.21
C TYR A 23 -3.50 -4.53 7.93
N ARG A 24 -2.98 -5.65 7.40
CA ARG A 24 -1.83 -6.35 8.00
C ARG A 24 -0.59 -5.46 8.00
N LEU A 25 -0.33 -4.73 6.90
CA LEU A 25 0.77 -3.76 6.82
C LEU A 25 0.60 -2.62 7.83
N ALA A 26 -0.59 -2.03 7.91
CA ALA A 26 -0.88 -0.95 8.85
C ALA A 26 -0.67 -1.40 10.30
N LYS A 27 -1.14 -2.61 10.63
CA LYS A 27 -0.98 -3.22 11.95
C LYS A 27 0.50 -3.46 12.29
N SER A 28 1.31 -3.96 11.35
CA SER A 28 2.74 -4.21 11.61
C SER A 28 3.56 -2.92 11.76
N MET A 29 3.13 -1.83 11.11
CA MET A 29 3.75 -0.50 11.23
C MET A 29 3.22 0.33 12.41
N GLY A 30 2.17 -0.14 13.10
CA GLY A 30 1.54 0.62 14.18
C GLY A 30 0.83 1.89 13.72
N VAL A 31 0.38 1.94 12.46
CA VAL A 31 -0.31 3.11 11.88
C VAL A 31 -1.78 2.82 11.60
N PRO A 32 -2.66 3.84 11.53
CA PRO A 32 -4.03 3.65 11.10
C PRO A 32 -4.09 3.10 9.65
N GLN A 33 -4.96 2.11 9.40
CA GLN A 33 -5.15 1.52 8.06
C GLN A 33 -5.46 2.57 6.99
N ARG A 34 -6.21 3.62 7.37
CA ARG A 34 -6.55 4.74 6.48
C ARG A 34 -5.31 5.38 5.83
N ARG A 35 -4.18 5.46 6.55
CA ARG A 35 -2.92 6.01 6.03
C ARG A 35 -2.40 5.20 4.84
N ILE A 36 -2.52 3.88 4.88
CA ILE A 36 -2.10 3.01 3.78
C ILE A 36 -3.05 3.19 2.57
N GLY A 37 -4.35 3.32 2.83
CA GLY A 37 -5.34 3.59 1.79
C GLY A 37 -5.10 4.93 1.07
N GLU A 38 -4.75 5.99 1.81
CA GLU A 38 -4.42 7.31 1.26
C GLU A 38 -3.16 7.25 0.38
N ILE A 39 -2.11 6.53 0.81
CA ILE A 39 -0.91 6.31 -0.01
C ILE A 39 -1.23 5.56 -1.31
N ILE A 40 -2.17 4.62 -1.27
CA ILE A 40 -2.55 3.84 -2.46
C ILE A 40 -3.40 4.67 -3.42
N ALA A 41 -4.30 5.51 -2.90
CA ALA A 41 -5.26 6.29 -3.69
C ALA A 41 -4.65 7.52 -4.40
N GLY A 42 -3.59 8.12 -3.85
CA GLY A 42 -3.04 9.39 -4.35
C GLY A 42 -3.39 10.57 -3.48
#